data_AF-A0A5D4SFE3-F1
#
_entry.id   AF-A0A5D4SFE3-F1
#
_cell.length_a   1.000
_cell.length_b   1.000
_cell.length_c   1.000
_cell.angle_alpha   90.00
_cell.angle_beta   90.00
_cell.angle_gamma   90.00
#
_symmetry.space_group_name_H-M   'P 1'
#
loop_
_entity.id
_entity.type
_entity.pdbx_description
1 polymer ?
#
loop_
_entity_poly.entity_id
_entity_poly.type
_entity_poly.pdbx_seq_one_letter_code
_entity_poly.pdbx_strand_id
1 'polypeptide(L)'
;MSNKSRGSVFSRIPFILILIVIFLAVFSSFTMLLLFLNKNILIDSKSIDILDTYIKAGFVLIGSTLSGIVAFFIFSLQERSKKKEKNETKMKNYQNTKMEFEENYKAIKKLGRIMEEGTLSDLANDLVDEKQVKEIFLTVYTQLDFTFYSDYLKGLSSKEYNDELRAFKYSYRIYKYIDLICSKIEDKENIKIILELIKDDMYDIKQIVGGEKESE
;
A
#
# COMPACT_ATOMS: atom_id res chain seq x y z
N MET A 1 14.99 -5.49 -13.58
CA MET A 1 14.18 -5.82 -14.78
C MET A 1 13.10 -6.84 -14.42
N SER A 2 11.96 -6.78 -15.11
CA SER A 2 10.82 -7.71 -15.03
C SER A 2 9.83 -7.55 -13.87
N ASN A 3 8.85 -6.66 -14.04
CA ASN A 3 7.50 -6.89 -13.51
C ASN A 3 6.41 -6.16 -14.34
N LYS A 4 6.53 -6.21 -15.67
CA LYS A 4 5.62 -5.51 -16.61
C LYS A 4 4.67 -6.43 -17.39
N SER A 5 4.60 -7.72 -17.05
CA SER A 5 3.88 -8.72 -17.85
C SER A 5 2.45 -9.07 -17.37
N ARG A 6 2.05 -8.73 -16.13
CA ARG A 6 0.70 -9.09 -15.63
C ARG A 6 -0.42 -8.12 -16.02
N GLY A 7 -0.09 -6.90 -16.45
CA GLY A 7 -1.10 -5.90 -16.85
C GLY A 7 -1.69 -6.11 -18.26
N SER A 8 -0.99 -6.81 -19.16
CA SER A 8 -1.41 -6.98 -20.55
C SER A 8 -2.43 -8.10 -20.75
N VAL A 9 -2.48 -9.09 -19.85
CA VAL A 9 -3.43 -10.21 -19.96
C VAL A 9 -4.84 -9.74 -19.58
N PHE A 10 -4.98 -8.97 -18.50
CA PHE A 10 -6.28 -8.47 -18.03
C PHE A 10 -6.96 -7.52 -19.02
N SER A 11 -6.17 -6.75 -19.79
CA SER A 11 -6.66 -5.89 -20.87
C SER A 11 -7.13 -6.68 -22.09
N ARG A 12 -6.64 -7.92 -22.31
CA ARG A 12 -6.97 -8.74 -23.48
C ARG A 12 -8.14 -9.69 -23.24
N ILE A 13 -8.41 -10.08 -21.99
CA ILE A 13 -9.56 -10.92 -21.62
C ILE A 13 -10.90 -10.38 -22.15
N PRO A 14 -11.27 -9.09 -21.94
CA PRO A 14 -12.55 -8.58 -22.46
C PRO A 14 -12.57 -8.57 -24.00
N PHE A 15 -11.44 -8.29 -24.65
CA PHE A 15 -11.34 -8.33 -26.11
C PHE A 15 -11.51 -9.75 -26.65
N ILE A 16 -10.88 -10.76 -26.03
CA ILE A 16 -11.02 -12.17 -26.39
C ILE A 16 -12.45 -12.66 -26.18
N LEU A 17 -13.09 -12.27 -25.07
CA LEU A 17 -14.49 -12.62 -24.80
C LEU A 17 -15.44 -12.04 -25.86
N ILE A 18 -15.25 -10.78 -26.25
CA ILE A 18 -16.02 -10.15 -27.35
C ILE A 18 -15.81 -10.92 -28.66
N LEU A 19 -14.58 -11.32 -28.97
CA LEU A 19 -14.23 -12.06 -30.18
C LEU A 19 -14.90 -13.45 -30.21
N ILE A 20 -14.94 -14.16 -29.08
CA ILE A 20 -15.64 -15.44 -28.93
C ILE A 20 -17.15 -15.26 -29.12
N VAL A 21 -17.74 -14.21 -28.53
CA VAL A 21 -19.17 -13.91 -28.69
C VAL A 21 -19.52 -13.62 -30.15
N ILE A 22 -18.71 -12.82 -30.85
CA ILE A 22 -18.91 -12.52 -32.27
C ILE A 22 -18.79 -13.80 -33.11
N PHE A 23 -17.79 -14.64 -32.85
CA PHE A 23 -17.61 -15.91 -33.56
C PHE A 23 -18.81 -16.85 -33.38
N LEU A 24 -19.32 -16.99 -32.15
CA LEU A 24 -20.51 -17.79 -31.84
C LEU A 24 -21.76 -17.22 -32.55
N ALA A 25 -21.92 -15.90 -32.61
CA ALA A 25 -23.05 -15.27 -33.28
C ALA A 25 -23.03 -15.51 -34.80
N VAL A 26 -21.86 -15.41 -35.43
CA VAL A 26 -21.69 -15.69 -36.86
C VAL A 26 -21.94 -17.17 -37.15
N PHE A 27 -21.33 -18.07 -36.37
CA PHE A 27 -21.53 -19.52 -36.49
C PHE A 27 -23.01 -19.91 -36.34
N SER A 28 -23.69 -19.30 -35.38
CA SER A 28 -25.12 -19.54 -35.15
C SER A 28 -25.99 -19.08 -36.32
N SER A 29 -25.66 -17.91 -36.89
CA SER A 29 -26.39 -17.36 -38.05
C SER A 29 -26.24 -18.23 -39.29
N PHE A 30 -25.03 -18.73 -39.56
CA PHE A 30 -24.78 -19.68 -40.65
C PHE A 30 -25.50 -21.01 -40.47
N THR A 31 -25.51 -21.54 -39.25
CA THR A 31 -26.19 -22.80 -38.91
C THR A 31 -27.70 -22.68 -39.11
N MET A 32 -28.31 -21.57 -38.68
CA MET A 32 -29.73 -21.31 -38.87
C MET A 32 -30.12 -21.18 -40.35
N LEU A 33 -29.28 -20.52 -41.15
CA LEU A 33 -29.46 -20.39 -42.59
C LEU A 33 -29.36 -21.75 -43.30
N LEU A 34 -28.41 -22.60 -42.91
CA LEU A 34 -28.28 -23.97 -43.42
C LEU A 34 -29.47 -24.86 -43.07
N LEU A 35 -29.99 -24.75 -41.84
CA LEU A 35 -31.20 -25.47 -41.42
C LEU A 35 -32.45 -24.99 -42.18
N PHE A 36 -32.54 -23.70 -42.46
CA PHE A 36 -33.65 -23.14 -43.24
C PHE A 36 -33.62 -23.59 -44.71
N LEU A 37 -32.45 -23.62 -45.34
CA LEU A 37 -32.29 -24.10 -46.72
C LEU A 37 -32.53 -25.61 -46.87
N ASN A 38 -32.18 -26.40 -45.84
CA ASN A 38 -32.35 -27.86 -45.85
C ASN A 38 -33.63 -28.35 -45.15
N LYS A 39 -34.58 -27.43 -44.90
CA LYS A 39 -35.83 -27.69 -44.18
C LYS A 39 -36.62 -28.89 -44.72
N ASN A 40 -36.55 -29.15 -46.02
CA ASN A 40 -37.30 -30.22 -46.71
C ASN A 40 -36.63 -31.61 -46.64
N ILE A 41 -35.37 -31.71 -46.21
CA ILE A 41 -34.60 -32.97 -46.21
C ILE A 41 -34.45 -33.53 -44.78
N LEU A 42 -34.54 -32.69 -43.75
CA LEU A 42 -34.23 -33.04 -42.36
C LEU A 42 -35.42 -33.02 -41.40
N ILE A 43 -36.58 -32.49 -41.81
CA ILE A 43 -37.76 -32.35 -40.93
C ILE A 43 -38.78 -33.44 -41.29
N ASP A 44 -38.53 -34.65 -40.80
CA ASP A 44 -39.54 -35.70 -40.75
C ASP A 44 -40.41 -35.50 -39.51
N SER A 45 -41.73 -35.53 -39.68
CA SER A 45 -42.78 -35.23 -38.69
C SER A 45 -42.80 -36.13 -37.43
N LYS A 46 -41.89 -37.11 -37.35
CA LYS A 46 -41.65 -37.99 -36.19
C LYS A 46 -40.35 -37.72 -35.42
N SER A 47 -39.47 -36.89 -35.96
CA SER A 47 -38.20 -36.52 -35.35
C SER A 47 -38.29 -35.14 -34.70
N ILE A 48 -37.59 -34.98 -33.57
CA ILE A 48 -37.48 -33.74 -32.79
C ILE A 48 -37.38 -32.53 -33.74
N ASP A 49 -38.20 -31.49 -33.53
CA ASP A 49 -38.10 -30.25 -34.30
C ASP A 49 -36.74 -29.59 -33.98
N ILE A 50 -35.78 -29.85 -34.87
CA ILE A 50 -34.39 -29.38 -34.77
C ILE A 50 -34.37 -27.85 -34.76
N LEU A 51 -35.31 -27.21 -35.46
CA LEU A 51 -35.42 -25.76 -35.53
C LEU A 51 -35.92 -25.19 -34.20
N ASP A 52 -36.96 -25.77 -33.59
CA ASP A 52 -37.44 -25.36 -32.26
C ASP A 52 -36.38 -25.61 -31.16
N THR A 53 -35.70 -26.75 -31.22
CA THR A 53 -34.61 -27.10 -30.28
C THR A 53 -33.45 -26.12 -30.40
N TYR A 54 -33.08 -25.75 -31.63
CA TYR A 54 -32.03 -24.77 -31.90
C TYR A 54 -32.38 -23.37 -31.40
N ILE A 55 -33.63 -22.93 -31.60
CA ILE A 55 -34.12 -21.65 -31.10
C ILE A 55 -34.08 -21.62 -29.57
N LYS A 56 -34.58 -22.67 -28.91
CA LYS A 56 -34.55 -22.80 -27.44
C LYS A 56 -33.12 -22.82 -26.90
N ALA A 57 -32.22 -23.58 -27.50
CA ALA A 57 -30.81 -23.60 -27.13
C ALA A 57 -30.14 -22.23 -27.33
N GLY A 58 -30.49 -21.51 -28.41
CA GLY A 58 -30.03 -20.15 -28.67
C GLY A 58 -30.45 -19.15 -27.59
N PHE A 59 -31.72 -19.17 -27.17
CA PHE A 59 -32.20 -18.33 -26.07
C PHE A 59 -31.52 -18.63 -24.74
N VAL A 60 -31.29 -19.91 -24.42
CA VAL A 60 -30.54 -20.32 -23.22
C VAL A 60 -29.07 -19.85 -23.28
N LEU A 61 -28.44 -19.95 -24.45
CA LEU A 61 -27.07 -19.49 -24.65
C LEU A 61 -26.96 -17.97 -24.55
N ILE A 62 -27.89 -17.22 -25.13
CA ILE A 62 -27.94 -15.75 -25.01
C ILE A 62 -28.17 -15.35 -23.54
N GLY A 63 -29.10 -16.01 -22.85
CA GLY A 63 -29.39 -15.73 -21.44
C GLY A 63 -28.18 -15.99 -20.53
N SER A 64 -27.51 -17.13 -20.71
CA SER A 64 -26.32 -17.50 -19.93
C SER A 64 -25.10 -16.61 -20.23
N THR A 65 -24.88 -16.25 -21.49
CA THR A 65 -23.77 -15.33 -21.86
C THR A 65 -24.01 -13.92 -21.36
N LEU A 66 -25.24 -13.39 -21.48
CA LEU A 66 -25.60 -12.09 -20.94
C LEU A 66 -25.44 -12.04 -19.41
N SER A 67 -25.89 -13.10 -18.72
CA SER A 67 -25.69 -13.25 -17.27
C SER A 67 -24.20 -13.25 -16.89
N GLY A 68 -23.36 -13.96 -17.65
CA GLY A 68 -21.92 -13.98 -17.44
C GLY A 68 -21.25 -12.63 -17.64
N ILE A 69 -21.66 -11.88 -18.68
CA ILE A 69 -21.18 -10.52 -18.95
C ILE A 69 -21.57 -9.57 -17.81
N VAL A 70 -22.83 -9.60 -17.37
CA VAL A 70 -23.31 -8.78 -16.25
C VAL A 70 -22.55 -9.10 -14.96
N ALA A 71 -22.36 -10.38 -14.65
CA ALA A 71 -21.56 -10.80 -13.50
C ALA A 71 -20.13 -10.26 -13.59
N PHE A 72 -19.48 -10.37 -14.76
CA PHE A 72 -18.14 -9.82 -14.98
C PHE A 72 -18.08 -8.30 -14.77
N PHE A 73 -19.08 -7.55 -15.24
CA PHE A 73 -19.17 -6.11 -14.99
C PHE A 73 -19.29 -5.80 -13.50
N ILE A 74 -20.15 -6.51 -12.77
CA ILE A 74 -20.32 -6.33 -11.32
C ILE A 74 -19.00 -6.60 -10.59
N PHE A 75 -18.33 -7.72 -10.89
CA PHE A 75 -17.04 -8.06 -10.28
C PHE A 75 -15.96 -7.03 -10.61
N SER A 76 -15.88 -6.57 -11.87
CA SER A 76 -14.93 -5.56 -12.31
C SER A 76 -15.13 -4.21 -11.61
N LEU A 77 -16.39 -3.77 -11.46
CA LEU A 77 -16.73 -2.55 -10.72
C LEU A 77 -16.39 -2.67 -9.24
N GLN A 78 -16.72 -3.81 -8.62
CA GLN A 78 -16.42 -4.07 -7.22
C GLN A 78 -14.90 -4.10 -6.97
N GLU A 79 -14.13 -4.69 -7.87
CA GLU A 79 -12.67 -4.75 -7.75
C GLU A 79 -12.01 -3.36 -7.90
N ARG A 80 -12.52 -2.53 -8.83
CA ARG A 80 -12.09 -1.13 -8.96
C ARG A 80 -12.41 -0.32 -7.70
N SER A 81 -13.61 -0.48 -7.15
CA SER A 81 -14.03 0.18 -5.91
C SER A 81 -13.14 -0.22 -4.74
N LYS A 82 -12.91 -1.52 -4.53
CA LYS A 82 -12.00 -2.03 -3.49
C LYS A 82 -10.56 -1.51 -3.65
N LYS A 83 -10.07 -1.40 -4.88
CA LYS A 83 -8.74 -0.86 -5.16
C LYS A 83 -8.65 0.63 -4.82
N LYS A 84 -9.70 1.40 -5.15
CA LYS A 84 -9.79 2.83 -4.81
C LYS A 84 -9.82 3.03 -3.29
N GLU A 85 -10.69 2.31 -2.59
CA GLU A 85 -10.80 2.36 -1.13
C GLU A 85 -9.47 2.03 -0.45
N LYS A 86 -8.81 0.94 -0.87
CA LYS A 86 -7.50 0.56 -0.35
C LYS A 86 -6.44 1.66 -0.54
N ASN A 87 -6.46 2.36 -1.66
CA ASN A 87 -5.54 3.47 -1.92
C ASN A 87 -5.88 4.69 -1.07
N GLU A 88 -7.15 5.03 -0.90
CA GLU A 88 -7.60 6.12 -0.03
C GLU A 88 -7.23 5.86 1.43
N THR A 89 -7.46 4.65 1.93
CA THR A 89 -7.05 4.26 3.29
C THR A 89 -5.54 4.36 3.46
N LYS A 90 -4.75 3.89 2.48
CA LYS A 90 -3.29 4.00 2.52
C LYS A 90 -2.82 5.45 2.55
N MET A 91 -3.41 6.31 1.72
CA MET A 91 -3.09 7.73 1.68
C MET A 91 -3.42 8.41 3.01
N LYS A 92 -4.59 8.12 3.58
CA LYS A 92 -4.99 8.64 4.89
C LYS A 92 -4.02 8.21 5.99
N ASN A 93 -3.65 6.94 6.02
CA ASN A 93 -2.69 6.42 7.00
C ASN A 93 -1.31 7.06 6.83
N TYR A 94 -0.87 7.26 5.59
CA TYR A 94 0.39 7.96 5.30
C TYR A 94 0.35 9.41 5.78
N GLN A 95 -0.74 10.14 5.51
CA GLN A 95 -0.90 11.52 5.97
C GLN A 95 -0.87 11.63 7.50
N ASN A 96 -1.56 10.75 8.21
CA ASN A 96 -1.53 10.73 9.68
C ASN A 96 -0.12 10.44 10.20
N THR A 97 0.56 9.45 9.61
CA THR A 97 1.95 9.12 9.98
C THR A 97 2.86 10.31 9.69
N LYS A 98 2.68 11.01 8.55
CA LYS A 98 3.42 12.22 8.20
C LYS A 98 3.24 13.36 9.20
N MET A 99 2.03 13.62 9.65
CA MET A 99 1.82 14.65 10.69
C MET A 99 2.52 14.27 12.00
N GLU A 100 2.39 13.01 12.42
CA GLU A 100 3.09 12.47 13.60
C GLU A 100 4.62 12.64 13.45
N PHE A 101 5.17 12.43 12.24
CA PHE A 101 6.58 12.70 11.95
C PHE A 101 6.96 14.13 12.25
N GLU A 102 6.19 15.08 11.74
CA GLU A 102 6.55 16.49 11.73
C GLU A 102 6.57 17.02 13.16
N GLU A 103 5.68 16.52 14.01
CA GLU A 103 5.68 16.78 15.44
C GLU A 103 6.88 16.13 16.13
N ASN A 104 7.10 14.84 15.90
CA ASN A 104 8.25 14.12 16.46
C ASN A 104 9.59 14.73 16.05
N TYR A 105 9.71 15.15 14.79
CA TYR A 105 10.93 15.75 14.26
C TYR A 105 11.24 17.10 14.93
N LYS A 106 10.22 17.88 15.32
CA LYS A 106 10.43 19.10 16.13
C LYS A 106 11.01 18.75 17.51
N ALA A 107 10.49 17.72 18.16
CA ALA A 107 11.01 17.25 19.45
C ALA A 107 12.45 16.72 19.32
N ILE A 108 12.73 15.92 18.29
CA ILE A 108 14.09 15.42 17.98
C ILE A 108 15.05 16.57 17.66
N LYS A 109 14.60 17.60 16.95
CA LYS A 109 15.43 18.79 16.68
C LYS A 109 15.77 19.57 17.95
N LYS A 110 14.84 19.61 18.93
CA LYS A 110 15.12 20.18 20.26
C LYS A 110 16.19 19.35 20.98
N LEU A 111 16.11 18.02 20.91
CA LEU A 111 17.14 17.12 21.46
C LEU A 111 18.51 17.35 20.80
N GLY A 112 18.54 17.49 19.48
CA GLY A 112 19.78 17.77 18.75
C GLY A 112 20.48 19.06 19.21
N ARG A 113 19.73 20.12 19.51
CA ARG A 113 20.31 21.37 20.06
C ARG A 113 20.98 21.17 21.41
N ILE A 114 20.35 20.40 22.31
CA ILE A 114 20.92 20.08 23.63
C ILE A 114 22.21 19.27 23.46
N MET A 115 22.23 18.35 22.48
CA MET A 115 23.41 17.55 22.16
C MET A 115 24.54 18.35 21.48
N GLU A 116 24.28 19.57 21.01
CA GLU A 116 25.25 20.47 20.40
C GLU A 116 25.86 21.48 21.41
N GLU A 117 25.25 21.65 22.59
CA GLU A 117 25.69 22.63 23.61
C GLU A 117 26.99 22.24 24.35
N GLY A 118 27.51 21.03 24.13
CA GLY A 118 28.74 20.53 24.76
C GLY A 118 29.27 19.26 24.11
N THR A 119 30.23 18.57 24.76
CA THR A 119 30.65 17.24 24.29
C THR A 119 29.66 16.18 24.76
N LEU A 120 29.53 15.08 24.00
CA LEU A 120 28.67 13.96 24.43
C LEU A 120 29.12 13.33 25.75
N SER A 121 30.40 13.48 26.09
CA SER A 121 30.96 12.99 27.36
C SER A 121 30.48 13.83 28.55
N ASP A 122 30.37 15.15 28.35
CA ASP A 122 29.83 16.08 29.35
C ASP A 122 28.33 15.86 29.51
N LEU A 123 27.59 15.76 28.40
CA LEU A 123 26.16 15.47 28.43
C LEU A 123 25.84 14.10 29.10
N ALA A 124 26.71 13.10 28.92
CA ALA A 124 26.57 11.81 29.59
C ALA A 124 26.81 11.93 31.11
N ASN A 125 27.73 12.80 31.56
CA ASN A 125 27.86 13.11 32.99
C ASN A 125 26.59 13.78 33.51
N ASP A 126 26.11 14.81 32.82
CA ASP A 126 24.95 15.58 33.26
C ASP A 126 23.68 14.72 33.31
N LEU A 127 23.54 13.72 32.43
CA LEU A 127 22.41 12.78 32.48
C LEU A 127 22.44 11.82 33.68
N VAL A 128 23.62 11.54 34.22
CA VAL A 128 23.79 10.70 35.42
C VAL A 128 23.65 11.55 36.69
N ASP A 129 24.32 12.70 36.72
CA ASP A 129 24.51 13.51 37.91
C ASP A 129 23.47 14.64 38.05
N GLU A 130 22.98 15.19 36.95
CA GLU A 130 22.05 16.32 36.93
C GLU A 130 20.61 15.92 36.60
N LYS A 131 19.74 16.01 37.61
CA LYS A 131 18.32 15.71 37.46
C LYS A 131 17.62 16.57 36.40
N GLN A 132 18.07 17.81 36.20
CA GLN A 132 17.45 18.74 35.23
C GLN A 132 17.65 18.29 33.77
N VAL A 133 18.86 17.86 33.39
CA VAL A 133 19.12 17.37 32.03
C VAL A 133 18.33 16.09 31.74
N LYS A 134 18.23 15.20 32.73
CA LYS A 134 17.38 14.00 32.65
C LYS A 134 15.89 14.34 32.49
N GLU A 135 15.39 15.36 33.18
CA GLU A 135 14.01 15.87 33.01
C GLU A 135 13.75 16.44 31.61
N ILE A 136 14.75 17.10 31.00
CA ILE A 136 14.64 17.60 29.62
C ILE A 136 14.54 16.43 28.64
N PHE A 137 15.35 15.39 28.79
CA PHE A 137 15.27 14.16 27.97
C PHE A 137 13.92 13.46 28.16
N LEU A 138 13.42 13.37 29.39
CA LEU A 138 12.11 12.80 29.67
C LEU A 138 10.99 13.64 29.04
N THR A 139 11.12 14.97 29.04
CA THR A 139 10.17 15.86 28.37
C THR A 139 10.14 15.58 26.87
N VAL A 140 11.30 15.46 26.21
CA VAL A 140 11.37 15.08 24.80
C VAL A 140 10.73 13.71 24.58
N TYR A 141 11.02 12.73 25.42
CA TYR A 141 10.41 11.40 25.35
C TYR A 141 8.88 11.43 25.40
N THR A 142 8.29 12.24 26.30
CA THR A 142 6.83 12.36 26.40
C THR A 142 6.17 13.11 25.24
N GLN A 143 6.94 13.93 24.51
CA GLN A 143 6.45 14.62 23.32
C GLN A 143 6.46 13.74 22.07
N LEU A 144 7.17 12.61 22.11
CA LEU A 144 7.25 11.68 21.00
C LEU A 144 6.04 10.74 21.00
N ASP A 145 5.24 10.80 19.95
CA ASP A 145 4.09 9.91 19.73
C ASP A 145 4.38 8.98 18.54
N PHE A 146 4.20 7.67 18.73
CA PHE A 146 4.38 6.67 17.67
C PHE A 146 3.17 5.76 17.49
N THR A 147 2.00 6.21 17.96
CA THR A 147 0.76 5.42 17.94
C THR A 147 0.42 5.02 16.51
N PHE A 148 0.33 5.97 15.58
CA PHE A 148 -0.01 5.66 14.18
C PHE A 148 1.12 4.93 13.48
N TYR A 149 2.37 5.32 13.73
CA TYR A 149 3.50 4.62 13.15
C TYR A 149 3.49 3.12 13.47
N SER A 150 3.24 2.75 14.74
CA SER A 150 3.24 1.36 15.18
C SER A 150 2.07 0.54 14.62
N ASP A 151 0.88 1.14 14.53
CA ASP A 151 -0.34 0.46 14.10
C ASP A 151 -0.41 0.27 12.57
N TYR A 152 0.14 1.22 11.80
CA TYR A 152 -0.07 1.28 10.35
C TYR A 152 1.16 0.96 9.50
N LEU A 153 2.32 0.69 10.11
CA LEU A 153 3.57 0.38 9.39
C LEU A 153 3.42 -0.73 8.34
N LYS A 154 2.70 -1.80 8.71
CA LYS A 154 2.50 -2.97 7.84
C LYS A 154 1.69 -2.63 6.58
N GLY A 155 0.85 -1.59 6.64
CA GLY A 155 0.03 -1.14 5.51
C GLY A 155 0.76 -0.17 4.56
N LEU A 156 1.84 0.46 5.03
CA LEU A 156 2.53 1.56 4.36
C LEU A 156 3.75 1.14 3.54
N SER A 157 4.15 -0.15 3.52
CA SER A 157 5.37 -0.67 2.88
C SER A 157 5.40 -0.61 1.33
N SER A 158 5.02 0.51 0.73
CA SER A 158 5.16 0.77 -0.70
C SER A 158 6.57 1.30 -0.99
N LYS A 159 7.03 1.11 -2.23
CA LYS A 159 8.27 1.75 -2.70
C LYS A 159 8.18 3.28 -2.78
N GLU A 160 6.96 3.82 -2.78
CA GLU A 160 6.70 5.26 -2.96
C GLU A 160 7.01 6.08 -1.69
N TYR A 161 7.03 5.45 -0.50
CA TYR A 161 7.23 6.15 0.78
C TYR A 161 8.49 5.68 1.53
N ASN A 162 9.44 5.08 0.80
CA ASN A 162 10.53 4.33 1.42
C ASN A 162 11.50 5.23 2.21
N ASP A 163 11.58 6.50 1.86
CA ASP A 163 12.55 7.44 2.43
C ASP A 163 11.97 8.02 3.72
N GLU A 164 10.73 8.48 3.67
CA GLU A 164 9.98 8.94 4.84
C GLU A 164 9.81 7.80 5.85
N LEU A 165 9.45 6.58 5.40
CA LEU A 165 9.40 5.39 6.27
C LEU A 165 10.74 5.04 6.91
N ARG A 166 11.87 5.37 6.27
CA ARG A 166 13.18 5.25 6.89
C ARG A 166 13.39 6.33 7.95
N ALA A 167 13.09 7.59 7.64
CA ALA A 167 13.16 8.68 8.63
C ALA A 167 12.33 8.37 9.88
N PHE A 168 11.11 7.84 9.70
CA PHE A 168 10.27 7.38 10.80
C PHE A 168 10.91 6.27 11.65
N LYS A 169 11.55 5.28 11.01
CA LYS A 169 12.25 4.20 11.72
C LYS A 169 13.36 4.75 12.61
N TYR A 170 14.12 5.71 12.10
CA TYR A 170 15.18 6.37 12.85
C TYR A 170 14.61 7.18 14.03
N SER A 171 13.53 7.93 13.82
CA SER A 171 12.84 8.64 14.92
C SER A 171 12.37 7.68 16.01
N TYR A 172 11.83 6.52 15.63
CA TYR A 172 11.41 5.49 16.58
C TYR A 172 12.59 4.87 17.35
N ARG A 173 13.74 4.67 16.70
CA ARG A 173 14.97 4.21 17.38
C ARG A 173 15.46 5.23 18.40
N ILE A 174 15.50 6.51 18.03
CA ILE A 174 15.84 7.61 18.95
C ILE A 174 14.92 7.59 20.17
N TYR A 175 13.61 7.43 19.97
CA TYR A 175 12.65 7.28 21.08
C TYR A 175 13.01 6.14 22.03
N LYS A 176 13.37 4.96 21.49
CA LYS A 176 13.80 3.81 22.30
C LYS A 176 15.12 4.05 23.02
N TYR A 177 16.04 4.81 22.42
CA TYR A 177 17.29 5.19 23.07
C TYR A 177 17.07 6.15 24.23
N ILE A 178 16.20 7.15 24.07
CA ILE A 178 15.85 8.08 25.16
C ILE A 178 15.18 7.32 26.30
N ASP A 179 14.25 6.40 26.00
CA ASP A 179 13.64 5.52 27.01
C ASP A 179 14.71 4.75 27.80
N LEU A 180 15.69 4.16 27.08
CA LEU A 180 16.78 3.39 27.68
C LEU A 180 17.64 4.24 28.63
N ILE A 181 18.04 5.45 28.19
CA ILE A 181 18.80 6.43 28.99
C ILE A 181 17.99 6.84 30.24
N CYS A 182 16.69 7.12 30.08
CA CYS A 182 15.88 7.63 31.18
C CYS A 182 15.54 6.56 32.22
N SER A 183 15.35 5.30 31.80
CA SER A 183 14.72 4.27 32.63
C SER A 183 15.62 3.11 33.07
N LYS A 184 16.71 2.81 32.35
CA LYS A 184 17.42 1.51 32.48
C LYS A 184 18.93 1.59 32.61
N ILE A 185 19.54 2.73 32.27
CA ILE A 185 21.00 2.85 32.23
C ILE A 185 21.44 3.99 33.13
N GLU A 186 22.38 3.68 34.01
CA GLU A 186 23.06 4.63 34.91
C GLU A 186 24.57 4.68 34.63
N ASP A 187 25.07 3.78 33.78
CA ASP A 187 26.47 3.76 33.38
C ASP A 187 26.75 4.84 32.32
N LYS A 188 27.69 5.73 32.64
CA LYS A 188 28.07 6.86 31.81
C LYS A 188 28.55 6.46 30.42
N GLU A 189 29.38 5.42 30.31
CA GLU A 189 30.00 5.07 29.03
C GLU A 189 28.96 4.45 28.09
N ASN A 190 28.02 3.68 28.63
CA ASN A 190 26.85 3.21 27.89
C ASN A 190 25.95 4.37 27.44
N ILE A 191 25.68 5.36 28.29
CA ILE A 191 24.89 6.55 27.92
C ILE A 191 25.56 7.29 26.75
N LYS A 192 26.88 7.50 26.83
CA LYS A 192 27.65 8.14 25.76
C LYS A 192 27.55 7.38 24.43
N ILE A 193 27.69 6.05 24.43
CA ILE A 193 27.50 5.22 23.23
C ILE A 193 26.09 5.42 22.64
N ILE A 194 25.07 5.49 23.50
CA ILE A 194 23.69 5.68 23.03
C ILE A 194 23.50 7.09 22.47
N LEU A 195 24.11 8.11 23.07
CA LEU A 195 24.09 9.47 22.54
C LEU A 195 24.77 9.55 21.17
N GLU A 196 25.85 8.80 20.93
CA GLU A 196 26.46 8.67 19.61
C GLU A 196 25.48 8.05 18.60
N LEU A 197 24.80 6.96 18.97
CA LEU A 197 23.78 6.33 18.12
C LEU A 197 22.60 7.26 17.82
N ILE A 198 22.16 8.06 18.79
CA ILE A 198 21.12 9.07 18.61
C ILE A 198 21.59 10.11 17.58
N LYS A 199 22.83 10.58 17.71
CA LYS A 199 23.40 11.59 16.82
C LYS A 199 23.51 11.08 15.37
N ASP A 200 23.92 9.83 15.18
CA ASP A 200 23.99 9.20 13.86
C ASP A 200 22.59 9.07 13.23
N ASP A 201 21.61 8.58 13.99
CA ASP A 201 20.23 8.47 13.52
C ASP A 201 19.61 9.85 13.20
N MET A 202 19.95 10.90 13.96
CA MET A 202 19.56 12.29 13.64
C MET A 202 20.18 12.79 12.34
N TYR A 203 21.43 12.44 12.06
CA TYR A 203 22.10 12.80 10.82
C TYR A 203 21.42 12.14 9.62
N ASP A 204 21.11 10.85 9.71
CA ASP A 204 20.39 10.11 8.67
C ASP A 204 19.00 10.72 8.39
N ILE A 205 18.25 11.08 9.44
CA ILE A 205 16.97 11.78 9.28
C ILE A 205 17.17 13.11 8.54
N LYS A 206 18.19 13.89 8.90
CA LYS A 206 18.47 15.18 8.27
C LYS A 206 18.85 15.03 6.80
N GLN A 207 19.59 13.99 6.42
CA GLN A 207 19.90 13.70 5.02
C GLN A 207 18.65 13.39 4.21
N ILE A 208 17.74 12.58 4.77
CA ILE A 208 16.48 12.21 4.11
C ILE A 208 15.56 13.43 3.96
N VAL A 209 15.38 14.21 5.01
CA VAL A 209 14.41 15.34 5.03
C VAL A 209 14.99 16.63 4.42
N GLY A 210 16.30 16.82 4.53
CA GLY A 210 17.02 17.99 4.01
C GLY A 210 17.39 17.89 2.54
N GLY A 211 17.62 16.67 2.03
CA GLY A 211 17.97 16.43 0.62
C GLY A 211 16.89 16.80 -0.39
N GLU A 212 15.62 16.90 0.02
CA GLU A 212 14.52 17.33 -0.86
C GLU A 212 14.48 18.84 -1.11
N LYS A 213 15.21 19.66 -0.33
CA LYS A 213 15.14 21.14 -0.42
C LYS A 213 16.21 21.80 -1.29
N GLU A 214 17.15 21.04 -1.85
CA GLU A 214 18.19 21.56 -2.76
C GLU A 214 17.94 21.20 -4.24
N SER A 215 16.76 20.66 -4.56
CA SER A 215 16.38 20.25 -5.92
C SER A 215 15.21 21.03 -6.53
N GLU A 216 14.94 22.25 -6.06
CA GLU A 216 14.07 23.24 -6.74
C GLU A 216 14.85 24.46 -7.22
#